data_AF-A0A139D263-F1
#
_entry.id   AF-A0A139D263-F1
#
_cell.length_a   1.000
_cell.length_b   1.000
_cell.length_c   1.000
_cell.angle_alpha   90.00
_cell.angle_beta   90.00
_cell.angle_gamma   90.00
#
_symmetry.space_group_name_H-M   'P 1'
#
loop_
_entity.id
_entity.type
_entity.pdbx_description
1 polymer ?
#
loop_
_entity_poly.entity_id
_entity_poly.type
_entity_poly.pdbx_seq_one_letter_code
_entity_poly.pdbx_strand_id
1 'polypeptide(L)'
;SGNRFLAGFASTYTTLVRGVPDLVMMLLFYYGGQVGVNMLSDYLWEAYDIDFFFQFDPFISGIVTIGLIFGAYMTETFRGAFLAVETGQIEAARAYGFTRWHTFRRVMIPQMLRHALPGIGNNWQVLLKTTALVSIIGLTDMVRVAEEAAKAERMPFHFFIPVAAVYLILTAASELFIKWLDKRAHAGVVQGS
;
A
#
# COMPACT_ATOMS: atom_id res chain seq x y z
N SER A 1 -18.77 19.22 9.31
CA SER A 1 -19.01 19.84 8.00
C SER A 1 -17.87 19.42 7.09
N GLY A 2 -18.00 18.25 6.46
CA GLY A 2 -17.00 17.80 5.48
C GLY A 2 -17.24 18.56 4.18
N ASN A 3 -16.21 19.23 3.66
CA ASN A 3 -16.28 19.90 2.38
C ASN A 3 -16.72 18.90 1.30
N ARG A 4 -17.87 19.12 0.65
CA ARG A 4 -18.45 18.18 -0.33
C ARG A 4 -17.49 17.90 -1.48
N PHE A 5 -16.60 18.85 -1.77
CA PHE A 5 -15.55 18.72 -2.77
C PHE A 5 -14.48 17.69 -2.35
N LEU A 6 -13.99 17.79 -1.10
CA LEU A 6 -13.04 16.82 -0.54
C LEU A 6 -13.64 15.42 -0.42
N ALA A 7 -14.91 15.34 -0.02
CA ALA A 7 -15.62 14.07 0.06
C ALA A 7 -15.82 13.43 -1.33
N GLY A 8 -16.12 14.25 -2.35
CA GLY A 8 -16.21 13.82 -3.74
C GLY A 8 -14.86 13.28 -4.25
N PHE A 9 -13.79 14.03 -4.07
CA PHE A 9 -12.44 13.62 -4.48
C PHE A 9 -12.00 12.32 -3.81
N ALA A 10 -12.18 12.22 -2.48
CA ALA A 10 -11.86 11.01 -1.74
C ALA A 10 -12.68 9.80 -2.22
N SER A 11 -13.96 9.98 -2.53
CA SER A 11 -14.80 8.89 -3.05
C SER A 11 -14.38 8.47 -4.46
N THR A 12 -14.07 9.41 -5.35
CA THR A 12 -13.59 9.08 -6.69
C THR A 12 -12.26 8.33 -6.62
N TYR A 13 -11.33 8.80 -5.78
CA TYR A 13 -10.07 8.12 -5.50
C TYR A 13 -10.28 6.69 -5.02
N THR A 14 -11.08 6.46 -3.98
CA THR A 14 -11.29 5.10 -3.44
C THR A 14 -12.01 4.19 -4.42
N THR A 15 -12.96 4.70 -5.19
CA THR A 15 -13.67 3.93 -6.21
C THR A 15 -12.76 3.51 -7.37
N LEU A 16 -11.93 4.43 -7.88
CA LEU A 16 -11.00 4.12 -8.96
C LEU A 16 -9.96 3.09 -8.52
N VAL A 17 -9.32 3.32 -7.39
CA VAL A 17 -8.24 2.47 -6.89
C VAL A 17 -8.73 1.04 -6.60
N ARG A 18 -9.96 0.88 -6.11
CA ARG A 18 -10.55 -0.44 -5.82
C ARG A 18 -11.20 -1.10 -7.04
N GLY A 19 -11.46 -0.35 -8.10
CA GLY A 19 -12.05 -0.85 -9.35
C GLY A 19 -11.02 -1.45 -10.31
N VAL A 20 -9.76 -1.09 -10.15
CA VAL A 20 -8.65 -1.57 -10.98
C VAL A 20 -7.90 -2.69 -10.24
N PRO A 21 -7.53 -3.79 -10.90
CA PRO A 21 -6.73 -4.84 -10.28
C PRO A 21 -5.39 -4.31 -9.73
N ASP A 22 -4.98 -4.77 -8.54
CA ASP A 22 -3.77 -4.29 -7.85
C ASP A 22 -2.50 -4.38 -8.72
N LEU A 23 -2.35 -5.47 -9.48
CA LEU A 23 -1.21 -5.66 -10.39
C LEU A 23 -1.21 -4.64 -11.54
N VAL A 24 -2.39 -4.30 -12.07
CA VAL A 24 -2.52 -3.29 -13.12
C VAL A 24 -2.18 -1.91 -12.57
N MET A 25 -2.59 -1.61 -11.33
CA MET A 25 -2.20 -0.38 -10.64
C MET A 25 -0.69 -0.29 -10.44
N MET A 26 -0.04 -1.39 -10.00
CA MET A 26 1.43 -1.45 -9.87
C MET A 26 2.14 -1.17 -11.20
N LEU A 27 1.68 -1.76 -12.30
CA LEU A 27 2.21 -1.51 -13.63
C LEU A 27 2.00 -0.07 -14.09
N LEU A 28 0.80 0.48 -13.86
CA LEU A 28 0.45 1.85 -14.21
C LEU A 28 1.31 2.87 -13.47
N PHE A 29 1.54 2.68 -12.18
CA PHE A 29 2.39 3.59 -11.41
C PHE A 29 3.87 3.46 -11.78
N TYR A 30 4.36 2.23 -12.00
CA TYR A 30 5.74 2.03 -12.39
C TYR A 30 6.04 2.60 -13.79
N TYR A 31 5.33 2.13 -14.82
CA TYR A 31 5.57 2.57 -16.19
C TYR A 31 4.99 3.96 -16.46
N GLY A 32 3.75 4.21 -16.04
CA GLY A 32 3.09 5.50 -16.23
C GLY A 32 3.73 6.61 -15.40
N GLY A 33 4.21 6.31 -14.19
CA GLY A 33 4.98 7.25 -13.37
C GLY A 33 6.29 7.64 -14.05
N GLN A 34 7.04 6.68 -14.59
CA GLN A 34 8.27 6.97 -15.35
C GLN A 34 7.97 7.81 -16.59
N VAL A 35 6.93 7.48 -17.36
CA VAL A 35 6.51 8.29 -18.52
C VAL A 35 6.13 9.71 -18.08
N GLY A 36 5.38 9.86 -16.99
CA GLY A 36 4.99 11.18 -16.47
C GLY A 36 6.18 12.03 -16.03
N VAL A 37 7.17 11.41 -15.36
CA VAL A 37 8.41 12.11 -14.98
C VAL A 37 9.24 12.48 -16.20
N ASN A 38 9.32 11.61 -17.22
CA ASN A 38 10.00 11.95 -18.46
C ASN A 38 9.31 13.12 -19.17
N MET A 39 7.98 13.12 -19.27
CA MET A 39 7.23 14.25 -19.84
C MET A 39 7.43 15.54 -19.05
N LEU A 40 7.51 15.46 -17.71
CA LEU A 40 7.78 16.61 -16.87
C LEU A 40 9.22 17.11 -17.05
N SER A 41 10.20 16.20 -17.14
CA SER A 41 11.60 16.50 -17.43
C SER A 41 11.72 17.24 -18.77
N ASP A 42 11.10 16.70 -19.82
CA ASP A 42 11.11 17.30 -21.15
C ASP A 42 10.50 18.71 -21.13
N TYR A 43 9.37 18.89 -20.43
CA TYR A 43 8.74 20.20 -20.27
C TYR A 43 9.62 21.20 -19.49
N LEU A 44 10.29 20.76 -18.43
CA LEU A 44 11.16 21.62 -17.62
C LEU A 44 12.44 22.00 -18.36
N TRP A 45 12.98 21.09 -19.17
CA TRP A 45 14.09 21.35 -20.06
C TRP A 45 13.72 22.41 -21.10
N GLU A 46 12.58 22.26 -21.78
CA GLU A 46 12.13 23.21 -22.80
C GLU A 46 11.75 24.59 -22.22
N ALA A 47 11.14 24.62 -21.03
CA ALA A 47 10.65 25.85 -20.41
C ALA A 47 11.72 26.61 -19.60
N TYR A 48 12.67 25.90 -18.99
CA TYR A 48 13.59 26.49 -18.00
C TYR A 48 15.06 26.06 -18.18
N ASP A 49 15.40 25.24 -19.17
CA ASP A 49 16.75 24.69 -19.41
C ASP A 49 17.28 23.91 -18.19
N ILE A 50 16.38 23.31 -17.42
CA ILE A 50 16.69 22.50 -16.24
C ILE A 50 16.72 21.03 -16.66
N ASP A 51 17.90 20.40 -16.64
CA ASP A 51 18.02 18.95 -16.83
C ASP A 51 17.63 18.23 -15.54
N PHE A 52 16.57 17.42 -15.60
CA PHE A 52 16.11 16.65 -14.46
C PHE A 52 15.75 15.23 -14.88
N PHE A 53 16.72 14.32 -14.83
CA PHE A 53 16.46 12.90 -15.03
C PHE A 53 16.21 12.19 -13.70
N PHE A 54 15.03 11.59 -13.55
CA PHE A 54 14.70 10.74 -12.41
C PHE A 54 14.12 9.41 -12.90
N GLN A 55 14.80 8.32 -12.57
CA GLN A 55 14.35 6.96 -12.85
C GLN A 55 13.76 6.35 -11.57
N PHE A 56 12.53 5.84 -11.66
CA PHE A 56 11.92 5.14 -10.54
C PHE A 56 12.61 3.81 -10.32
N ASP A 57 13.13 3.64 -9.11
CA ASP A 57 13.48 2.32 -8.60
C ASP A 57 12.18 1.48 -8.49
N PRO A 58 12.12 0.27 -9.09
CA PRO A 58 10.92 -0.57 -9.08
C PRO A 58 10.42 -0.89 -7.69
N PHE A 59 11.34 -1.06 -6.73
CA PHE A 59 11.00 -1.36 -5.35
C PHE A 59 10.37 -0.14 -4.66
N ILE A 60 10.95 1.06 -4.80
CA ILE A 60 10.36 2.30 -4.29
C ILE A 60 9.00 2.59 -4.94
N SER A 61 8.88 2.42 -6.25
CA SER A 61 7.59 2.56 -6.97
C SER A 61 6.55 1.58 -6.44
N GLY A 62 6.93 0.33 -6.19
CA GLY A 62 6.09 -0.69 -5.58
C GLY A 62 5.59 -0.27 -4.20
N ILE A 63 6.46 0.25 -3.33
CA ILE A 63 6.10 0.73 -1.98
C ILE A 63 5.07 1.88 -2.08
N VAL A 64 5.34 2.88 -2.93
CA VAL A 64 4.44 4.04 -3.09
C VAL A 64 3.08 3.60 -3.61
N THR A 65 3.07 2.72 -4.62
CA THR A 65 1.83 2.21 -5.21
C THR A 65 1.01 1.42 -4.21
N ILE A 66 1.66 0.52 -3.47
CA ILE A 66 1.02 -0.23 -2.38
C ILE A 66 0.45 0.73 -1.33
N GLY A 67 1.19 1.77 -0.96
CA GLY A 67 0.73 2.78 0.01
C GLY A 67 -0.56 3.48 -0.45
N LEU A 68 -0.65 3.83 -1.74
CA LEU A 68 -1.86 4.42 -2.32
C LEU A 68 -3.03 3.41 -2.32
N ILE A 69 -2.79 2.21 -2.85
CA ILE A 69 -3.81 1.15 -2.89
C ILE A 69 -4.35 0.87 -1.49
N PHE A 70 -3.46 0.61 -0.54
CA PHE A 70 -3.82 0.31 0.83
C PHE A 70 -4.48 1.50 1.53
N GLY A 71 -4.04 2.72 1.24
CA GLY A 71 -4.69 3.95 1.71
C GLY A 71 -6.15 4.02 1.29
N ALA A 72 -6.47 3.64 0.05
CA ALA A 72 -7.86 3.60 -0.44
C ALA A 72 -8.69 2.53 0.27
N TYR A 73 -8.17 1.32 0.43
CA TYR A 73 -8.84 0.25 1.18
C TYR A 73 -9.08 0.64 2.64
N MET A 74 -8.08 1.24 3.29
CA MET A 74 -8.19 1.64 4.69
C MET A 74 -9.15 2.82 4.89
N THR A 75 -9.22 3.75 3.94
CA THR A 75 -10.22 4.82 3.93
C THR A 75 -11.63 4.24 3.92
N GLU A 76 -11.88 3.20 3.12
CA GLU A 76 -13.18 2.54 3.11
C GLU A 76 -13.48 1.81 4.42
N THR A 77 -12.49 1.08 4.97
CA THR A 77 -12.66 0.38 6.24
C THR A 77 -13.00 1.35 7.36
N PHE A 78 -12.31 2.49 7.45
CA PHE A 78 -12.64 3.52 8.43
C PHE A 78 -13.99 4.20 8.14
N ARG A 79 -14.33 4.42 6.87
CA ARG A 79 -15.64 4.99 6.48
C ARG A 79 -16.79 4.05 6.90
N GLY A 80 -16.68 2.76 6.60
CA GLY A 80 -17.66 1.76 7.00
C GLY A 80 -17.76 1.65 8.53
N ALA A 81 -16.62 1.62 9.22
CA ALA A 81 -16.58 1.57 10.68
C ALA A 81 -17.16 2.83 11.34
N PHE A 82 -16.98 4.00 10.73
CA PHE A 82 -17.57 5.25 11.20
C PHE A 82 -19.09 5.23 11.07
N LEU A 83 -19.61 4.74 9.94
CA LEU A 83 -21.05 4.62 9.70
C LEU A 83 -21.72 3.54 10.56
N ALA A 84 -20.95 2.56 11.05
CA ALA A 84 -21.45 1.49 11.92
C ALA A 84 -21.70 1.94 13.37
N VAL A 85 -21.18 3.10 13.80
CA VAL A 85 -21.42 3.61 15.16
C VAL A 85 -22.85 4.14 15.26
N GLU A 86 -23.60 3.65 16.25
CA GLU A 86 -24.96 4.10 16.50
C GLU A 86 -25.05 5.61 16.75
N THR A 87 -25.93 6.28 16.02
CA THR A 87 -26.15 7.73 16.15
C THR A 87 -26.67 8.12 17.54
N GLY A 88 -27.43 7.24 18.20
CA GLY A 88 -27.96 7.46 19.56
C GLY A 88 -26.86 7.69 20.61
N GLN A 89 -25.70 7.03 20.48
CA GLN A 89 -24.55 7.25 21.36
C GLN A 89 -23.97 8.66 21.21
N ILE A 90 -23.97 9.17 19.97
CA ILE A 90 -23.46 10.52 19.65
C ILE A 90 -24.45 11.58 20.17
N GLU A 91 -25.75 11.33 20.06
CA GLU A 91 -26.80 12.20 20.56
C GLU A 91 -26.85 12.24 22.09
N ALA A 92 -26.72 11.08 22.75
CA ALA A 92 -26.64 10.99 24.22
C ALA A 92 -25.42 11.73 24.78
N ALA A 93 -24.25 11.59 24.14
CA ALA A 93 -23.04 12.32 24.55
C ALA A 93 -23.23 13.84 24.45
N ARG A 94 -23.87 14.32 23.37
CA ARG A 94 -24.20 15.75 23.21
C ARG A 94 -25.22 16.23 24.23
N ALA A 95 -26.23 15.42 24.56
CA ALA A 95 -27.22 15.73 25.59
C ALA A 95 -26.58 15.85 26.99
N TYR A 96 -25.53 15.07 27.25
CA TYR A 96 -24.69 15.17 28.46
C TYR A 96 -23.70 16.35 28.45
N GLY A 97 -23.75 17.23 27.45
CA GLY A 97 -22.90 18.42 27.35
C GLY A 97 -21.51 18.17 26.79
N PHE A 98 -21.23 17.01 26.17
CA PHE A 98 -19.92 16.78 25.55
C PHE A 98 -19.75 17.68 24.33
N THR A 99 -18.59 18.33 24.24
CA THR A 99 -18.18 19.03 23.02
C THR A 99 -17.97 18.03 21.88
N ARG A 100 -17.99 18.52 20.63
CA ARG A 100 -17.78 17.68 19.44
C ARG A 100 -16.47 16.88 19.50
N TRP A 101 -15.40 17.49 20.01
CA TRP A 101 -14.11 16.82 20.15
C TRP A 101 -14.11 15.73 21.22
N HIS A 102 -14.76 15.99 22.37
CA HIS A 102 -14.89 14.99 23.43
C HIS A 102 -15.74 13.79 22.99
N THR A 103 -16.86 14.07 22.30
CA THR A 103 -17.70 13.04 21.70
C THR A 103 -16.92 12.21 20.69
N PHE A 104 -16.19 12.86 19.78
CA PHE A 104 -15.35 12.20 18.79
C PHE A 104 -14.30 11.28 19.45
N ARG A 105 -13.49 11.82 20.36
CA ARG A 105 -12.34 11.10 20.92
C ARG A 105 -12.72 10.05 21.97
N ARG A 106 -13.70 10.32 22.83
CA ARG A 106 -14.04 9.42 23.96
C ARG A 106 -15.20 8.46 23.67
N VAL A 107 -16.11 8.81 22.76
CA VAL A 107 -17.30 8.00 22.48
C VAL A 107 -17.14 7.30 21.14
N MET A 108 -16.86 8.05 20.08
CA MET A 108 -16.91 7.53 18.72
C MET A 108 -15.65 6.74 18.32
N ILE A 109 -14.43 7.26 18.56
CA ILE A 109 -13.18 6.56 18.20
C ILE A 109 -13.12 5.14 18.79
N PRO A 110 -13.37 4.90 20.10
CA PRO A 110 -13.25 3.56 20.67
C PRO A 110 -14.22 2.56 20.06
N GLN A 111 -15.44 2.99 19.72
CA GLN A 111 -16.46 2.15 19.09
C GLN A 111 -16.15 1.90 17.62
N MET A 112 -15.82 2.96 16.88
CA MET A 112 -15.39 2.89 15.48
C MET A 112 -14.20 1.93 15.32
N LEU A 113 -13.20 2.00 16.19
CA LEU A 113 -12.04 1.11 16.12
C LEU A 113 -12.43 -0.37 16.28
N ARG A 114 -13.39 -0.70 17.15
CA ARG A 114 -13.89 -2.08 17.29
C ARG A 114 -14.52 -2.59 15.99
N HIS A 115 -15.28 -1.74 15.29
CA HIS A 115 -15.85 -2.08 13.98
C HIS A 115 -14.80 -2.12 12.86
N ALA A 116 -13.73 -1.31 12.96
CA ALA A 116 -12.67 -1.28 11.96
C ALA A 116 -11.71 -2.49 12.06
N LEU A 117 -11.49 -3.03 13.26
CA LEU A 117 -10.50 -4.09 13.53
C LEU A 117 -10.59 -5.31 12.58
N PRO A 118 -11.77 -5.91 12.33
CA PRO A 118 -11.88 -7.02 11.37
C PRO A 118 -11.45 -6.62 9.95
N GLY A 119 -11.86 -5.42 9.49
CA GLY A 119 -11.50 -4.92 8.17
C GLY A 119 -10.01 -4.57 8.04
N ILE A 120 -9.42 -4.01 9.11
CA ILE A 120 -7.97 -3.76 9.21
C ILE A 120 -7.22 -5.09 9.07
N GLY A 121 -7.64 -6.13 9.79
CA GLY A 121 -7.02 -7.46 9.73
C GLY A 121 -7.09 -8.09 8.35
N ASN A 122 -8.24 -7.99 7.67
CA ASN A 122 -8.40 -8.49 6.31
C ASN A 122 -7.48 -7.74 5.32
N ASN A 123 -7.50 -6.40 5.33
CA ASN A 123 -6.64 -5.61 4.46
C ASN A 123 -5.16 -5.92 4.73
N TRP A 124 -4.78 -6.07 6.01
CA TRP A 124 -3.41 -6.43 6.39
C TRP A 124 -2.97 -7.75 5.72
N GLN A 125 -3.80 -8.80 5.73
CA GLN A 125 -3.45 -10.06 5.06
C GLN A 125 -3.28 -9.90 3.54
N VAL A 126 -4.12 -9.08 2.90
CA VAL A 126 -3.98 -8.77 1.48
C VAL A 126 -2.65 -8.05 1.23
N LEU A 127 -2.37 -7.00 1.99
CA LEU A 127 -1.13 -6.22 1.89
C LEU A 127 0.12 -7.10 1.94
N LEU A 128 0.15 -8.08 2.84
CA LEU A 128 1.30 -8.98 2.99
C LEU A 128 1.53 -9.85 1.74
N LYS A 129 0.44 -10.30 1.10
CA LYS A 129 0.52 -11.05 -0.16
C LYS A 129 1.01 -10.15 -1.29
N THR A 130 0.52 -8.91 -1.37
CA THR A 130 0.95 -7.96 -2.41
C THR A 130 2.39 -7.48 -2.21
N THR A 131 2.85 -7.29 -0.97
CA THR A 131 4.26 -6.92 -0.69
C THR A 131 5.22 -8.05 -1.07
N ALA A 132 4.82 -9.32 -0.87
CA ALA A 132 5.60 -10.46 -1.32
C ALA A 132 5.72 -10.49 -2.85
N LEU A 133 4.63 -10.22 -3.56
CA LEU A 133 4.63 -10.11 -5.03
C LEU A 133 5.51 -8.95 -5.53
N VAL A 134 5.43 -7.77 -4.91
CA VAL A 134 6.28 -6.63 -5.28
C VAL A 134 7.76 -6.91 -5.05
N SER A 135 8.12 -7.57 -3.95
CA SER A 135 9.50 -8.01 -3.73
C SER A 135 9.99 -8.95 -4.83
N ILE A 136 9.14 -9.81 -5.37
CA ILE A 136 9.50 -10.69 -6.51
C ILE A 136 9.67 -9.88 -7.80
N ILE A 137 8.81 -8.90 -8.05
CA ILE A 137 8.89 -8.04 -9.24
C ILE A 137 10.17 -7.19 -9.22
N GLY A 138 10.44 -6.48 -8.11
CA GLY A 138 11.66 -5.66 -7.99
C GLY A 138 12.93 -6.50 -8.07
N LEU A 139 12.86 -7.77 -7.66
CA LEU A 139 13.97 -8.71 -7.79
C LEU A 139 14.14 -9.22 -9.23
N THR A 140 13.06 -9.34 -9.99
CA THR A 140 13.12 -9.67 -11.42
C THR A 140 13.88 -8.58 -12.19
N ASP A 141 13.71 -7.30 -11.82
CA ASP A 141 14.50 -6.21 -12.37
C ASP A 141 15.97 -6.28 -11.94
N MET A 142 16.29 -6.62 -10.68
CA MET A 142 17.68 -6.86 -10.27
C MET A 142 18.34 -7.98 -11.07
N VAL A 143 17.62 -9.08 -11.33
CA VAL A 143 18.11 -10.19 -12.16
C VAL A 143 18.40 -9.72 -13.58
N ARG A 144 17.54 -8.88 -14.15
CA ARG A 144 17.71 -8.32 -15.49
C ARG A 144 18.93 -7.41 -15.59
N VAL A 145 19.13 -6.52 -14.61
CA VAL A 145 20.31 -5.66 -14.52
C VAL A 145 21.59 -6.50 -14.38
N ALA A 146 21.57 -7.54 -13.54
CA ALA A 146 22.71 -8.45 -13.40
C ALA A 146 22.99 -9.25 -14.67
N GLU A 147 21.96 -9.65 -15.41
CA GLU A 147 22.11 -10.32 -16.71
C GLU A 147 22.76 -9.39 -17.74
N GLU A 148 22.36 -8.12 -17.81
CA GLU A 148 22.96 -7.13 -18.71
C GLU A 148 24.43 -6.87 -18.36
N ALA A 149 24.76 -6.67 -17.08
CA ALA A 149 26.13 -6.48 -16.61
C ALA A 149 27.01 -7.73 -16.81
N ALA A 150 26.46 -8.93 -16.57
CA ALA A 150 27.12 -10.20 -16.82
C ALA A 150 27.50 -10.39 -18.29
N LYS A 151 26.62 -9.97 -19.22
CA LYS A 151 26.88 -10.02 -20.66
C LYS A 151 27.95 -9.01 -21.10
N ALA A 152 27.95 -7.81 -20.51
CA ALA A 152 28.92 -6.76 -20.83
C ALA A 152 30.35 -7.14 -20.42
N GLU A 153 30.53 -7.58 -19.16
CA GLU A 153 31.85 -7.92 -18.61
C GLU A 153 32.28 -9.38 -18.88
N ARG A 154 31.38 -10.20 -19.43
CA ARG A 154 31.55 -11.66 -19.61
C ARG A 154 31.89 -12.41 -18.31
N MET A 155 31.50 -11.86 -17.16
CA MET A 155 31.74 -12.43 -15.83
C MET A 155 30.43 -12.78 -15.12
N PRO A 156 29.66 -13.79 -15.59
CA PRO A 156 28.32 -14.06 -15.07
C PRO A 156 28.29 -14.41 -13.57
N PHE A 157 29.29 -15.13 -13.07
CA PHE A 157 29.34 -15.51 -11.66
C PHE A 157 29.49 -14.30 -10.72
N HIS A 158 30.21 -13.26 -11.12
CA HIS A 158 30.39 -12.06 -10.30
C HIS A 158 29.09 -11.28 -10.09
N PHE A 159 28.20 -11.27 -11.08
CA PHE A 159 26.94 -10.52 -11.02
C PHE A 159 25.77 -11.37 -10.50
N PHE A 160 25.72 -12.68 -10.77
CA PHE A 160 24.62 -13.53 -10.31
C PHE A 160 24.76 -14.01 -8.85
N ILE A 161 25.97 -14.19 -8.32
CA ILE A 161 26.15 -14.63 -6.91
C ILE A 161 25.53 -13.65 -5.89
N PRO A 162 25.76 -12.33 -5.98
CA PRO A 162 25.13 -11.36 -5.09
C PRO A 162 23.60 -11.37 -5.21
N VAL A 163 23.07 -11.46 -6.43
CA VAL A 163 21.62 -11.53 -6.68
C VAL A 163 21.01 -12.79 -6.08
N ALA A 164 21.67 -13.94 -6.23
CA ALA A 164 21.24 -15.19 -5.61
C ALA A 164 21.26 -15.13 -4.08
N ALA A 165 22.27 -14.47 -3.48
CA ALA A 165 22.33 -14.28 -2.04
C ALA A 165 21.18 -13.39 -1.52
N VAL A 166 20.90 -12.28 -2.20
CA VAL A 166 19.75 -11.40 -1.89
C VAL A 166 18.43 -12.18 -2.03
N TYR A 167 18.29 -13.01 -3.06
CA TYR A 167 17.12 -13.86 -3.26
C TYR A 167 16.90 -14.84 -2.11
N LEU A 168 17.96 -15.53 -1.68
CA LEU A 168 17.88 -16.47 -0.56
C LEU A 168 17.49 -15.78 0.74
N ILE A 169 18.04 -14.59 1.01
CA ILE A 169 17.70 -13.82 2.21
C ILE A 169 16.24 -13.37 2.17
N LEU A 170 15.77 -12.81 1.05
CA LEU A 170 14.38 -12.36 0.91
C LEU A 170 13.38 -13.52 0.95
N THR A 171 13.71 -14.65 0.32
CA THR A 171 12.86 -15.85 0.35
C THR A 171 12.78 -16.40 1.77
N ALA A 172 13.92 -16.57 2.45
CA ALA A 172 13.95 -17.06 3.83
C ALA A 172 13.22 -16.11 4.79
N ALA A 173 13.43 -14.80 4.67
CA ALA A 173 12.73 -13.80 5.46
C ALA A 173 11.21 -13.84 5.21
N SER A 174 10.78 -13.97 3.95
CA SER A 174 9.37 -14.07 3.57
C SER A 174 8.72 -15.34 4.13
N GLU A 175 9.38 -16.50 4.02
CA GLU A 175 8.88 -17.75 4.59
C GLU A 175 8.76 -17.69 6.12
N LEU A 176 9.77 -17.13 6.80
CA LEU A 176 9.75 -16.95 8.25
C LEU A 176 8.63 -16.01 8.67
N PHE A 177 8.42 -14.94 7.91
CA PHE A 177 7.38 -13.96 8.17
C PHE A 177 5.98 -14.55 7.96
N ILE A 178 5.75 -15.28 6.85
CA ILE A 178 4.48 -15.99 6.60
C ILE A 178 4.22 -17.03 7.70
N LYS A 179 5.21 -17.85 8.06
CA LYS A 179 5.08 -18.85 9.15
C LYS A 179 4.74 -18.18 10.49
N TRP A 180 5.33 -17.04 10.78
CA TRP A 180 5.05 -16.29 12.01
C TRP A 180 3.64 -15.68 12.00
N LEU A 181 3.19 -15.15 10.87
CA LEU A 181 1.84 -14.63 10.68
C LEU A 181 0.79 -15.71 10.79
N ASP A 182 0.99 -16.86 10.15
CA ASP A 182 0.10 -18.01 10.25
C ASP A 182 -0.02 -18.47 11.71
N LYS A 183 1.10 -18.58 12.42
CA LYS A 183 1.11 -18.98 13.83
C LYS A 183 0.34 -18.00 14.73
N ARG A 184 0.32 -16.71 14.39
CA ARG A 184 -0.44 -15.69 15.12
C ARG A 184 -1.92 -15.62 14.70
N ALA A 185 -2.22 -15.86 13.43
CA ALA A 185 -3.59 -15.90 12.92
C ALA A 185 -4.37 -17.12 13.45
N HIS A 186 -3.69 -18.27 13.59
CA HIS A 186 -4.29 -19.50 14.11
C HIS A 186 -4.32 -19.58 15.64
N ALA A 187 -3.73 -18.61 16.36
CA ALA A 187 -3.80 -18.55 17.83
C ALA A 187 -5.17 -18.06 18.37
N GLY A 188 -6.12 -17.72 17.50
CA GLY A 188 -7.43 -17.17 17.89
C GLY A 188 -8.65 -17.76 17.17
N VAL A 189 -8.49 -18.77 16.31
CA VAL A 189 -9.61 -19.45 15.64
C VAL A 189 -9.67 -20.89 16.13
N VAL A 190 -10.64 -21.18 17.01
CA VAL A 190 -11.11 -22.55 17.20
C VAL A 190 -11.62 -23.01 15.84
N GLN A 191 -10.92 -23.97 15.23
CA GLN A 191 -11.47 -24.73 14.11
C GLN A 191 -12.76 -25.38 14.62
N GLY A 192 -13.90 -24.80 14.22
CA GLY A 192 -15.14 -25.54 14.18
C GLY A 192 -14.94 -26.68 13.20
N SER A 193 -15.12 -27.89 13.73
CA SER A 193 -15.11 -29.20 13.06
C SER A 193 -15.74 -29.21 11.67
#